data_AF-A0A6L7X5T2-F1
#
_entry.id   AF-A0A6L7X5T2-F1
#
_cell.length_a   1.000
_cell.length_b   1.000
_cell.length_c   1.000
_cell.angle_alpha   90.00
_cell.angle_beta   90.00
_cell.angle_gamma   90.00
#
_symmetry.space_group_name_H-M   'P 1'
#
loop_
_entity.id
_entity.type
_entity.pdbx_description
1 polymer ?
#
loop_
_entity_poly.entity_id
_entity_poly.type
_entity_poly.pdbx_seq_one_letter_code
_entity_poly.pdbx_strand_id
1 'polypeptide(L)'
;PAQPNARRLIRLDAVRAPRPAEPILALRPLDEYVDEPAAVMAVVGDPDAQPEIWAEFRRIAEAAHGGPVGFERVERFAFYERARHAFAIVATGERRLYGNLILTKGVL
;
A
#
# COMPACT_ATOMS: atom_id res chain seq x y z
N PRO A 1 4.21 8.17 -8.80
CA PRO A 1 3.47 8.33 -10.09
C PRO A 1 3.41 6.97 -10.78
N ALA A 2 2.22 6.46 -11.13
CA ALA A 2 2.07 5.05 -11.53
C ALA A 2 2.67 4.73 -12.90
N GLN A 3 2.28 5.47 -13.95
CA GLN A 3 2.69 5.21 -15.33
C GLN A 3 4.22 5.14 -15.55
N PRO A 4 5.04 6.07 -15.03
CA PRO A 4 6.51 5.99 -15.22
C PRO A 4 7.20 4.99 -14.29
N ASN A 5 6.56 4.53 -13.21
CA ASN A 5 7.22 3.66 -12.22
C ASN A 5 6.80 2.19 -12.34
N ALA A 6 5.72 1.87 -13.05
CA ALA A 6 5.17 0.53 -13.07
C ALA A 6 5.94 -0.39 -14.05
N ARG A 7 6.45 -1.52 -13.55
CA ARG A 7 6.86 -2.65 -14.42
C ARG A 7 5.66 -3.27 -15.12
N ARG A 8 4.56 -3.40 -14.38
CA ARG A 8 3.24 -3.81 -14.86
C ARG A 8 2.19 -2.86 -14.30
N LEU A 9 1.50 -2.13 -15.18
CA LEU A 9 0.44 -1.21 -14.79
C LEU A 9 -0.92 -1.88 -14.95
N ILE A 10 -1.71 -1.88 -13.87
CA ILE A 10 -3.12 -2.31 -13.88
C ILE A 10 -3.96 -1.08 -13.55
N ARG A 11 -5.01 -0.82 -14.32
CA ARG A 11 -5.86 0.37 -14.13
C ARG A 11 -7.22 -0.02 -13.57
N LEU A 12 -7.60 0.65 -12.47
CA LEU A 12 -8.90 0.60 -11.81
C LEU A 12 -9.37 2.04 -11.52
N ASP A 13 -9.45 2.86 -12.57
CA ASP A 13 -9.54 4.33 -12.48
C ASP A 13 -10.78 4.86 -11.76
N ALA A 14 -11.85 4.07 -11.67
CA ALA A 14 -13.10 4.44 -11.01
C ALA A 14 -13.22 3.89 -9.57
N VAL A 15 -12.18 3.20 -9.08
CA VAL A 15 -12.23 2.47 -7.81
C VAL A 15 -11.33 3.15 -6.77
N ARG A 16 -11.77 3.20 -5.51
CA ARG A 16 -10.95 3.70 -4.39
C ARG A 16 -9.89 2.69 -4.00
N ALA A 17 -8.70 3.14 -3.57
CA ALA A 17 -7.56 2.28 -3.28
C ALA A 17 -7.81 1.14 -2.25
N PRO A 18 -8.62 1.34 -1.19
CA PRO A 18 -8.89 0.27 -0.22
C PRO A 18 -9.66 -0.91 -0.83
N ARG A 19 -10.51 -0.65 -1.83
CA ARG A 19 -11.41 -1.66 -2.39
C ARG A 19 -10.69 -2.82 -3.10
N PRO A 20 -9.65 -2.62 -3.94
CA PRO A 20 -8.86 -3.72 -4.47
C PRO A 20 -7.90 -4.33 -3.45
N ALA A 21 -7.49 -3.60 -2.39
CA ALA A 21 -6.58 -4.13 -1.38
C ALA A 21 -7.17 -5.35 -0.64
N GLU A 22 -8.45 -5.29 -0.30
CA GLU A 22 -9.18 -6.37 0.40
C GLU A 22 -9.15 -7.73 -0.34
N PRO A 23 -9.61 -7.87 -1.60
CA PRO A 23 -9.53 -9.15 -2.31
C PRO A 23 -8.10 -9.54 -2.70
N ILE A 24 -7.18 -8.58 -2.86
CA ILE A 24 -5.76 -8.90 -3.08
C ILE A 24 -5.20 -9.63 -1.86
N LEU A 25 -5.40 -9.08 -0.66
CA LEU A 25 -4.90 -9.64 0.58
C LEU A 25 -5.56 -10.99 0.93
N ALA A 26 -6.83 -11.18 0.57
CA ALA A 26 -7.50 -12.47 0.73
C ALA A 26 -6.86 -13.62 -0.10
N LEU A 27 -6.24 -13.29 -1.24
CA LEU A 27 -5.62 -14.29 -2.14
C LEU A 27 -4.08 -14.32 -2.02
N ARG A 28 -3.51 -13.31 -1.37
CA ARG A 28 -2.07 -13.04 -1.28
C ARG A 28 -1.78 -12.55 0.15
N PRO A 29 -1.54 -13.46 1.10
CA PRO A 29 -1.25 -13.07 2.47
C PRO A 29 0.01 -12.21 2.54
N LEU A 30 0.08 -11.41 3.59
CA LEU A 30 1.23 -10.58 3.91
C LEU A 30 2.42 -11.44 4.34
N ASP A 31 3.62 -10.87 4.19
CA ASP A 31 4.85 -11.52 4.62
C ASP A 31 4.99 -11.48 6.15
N GLU A 32 5.02 -12.65 6.78
CA GLU A 32 5.18 -12.84 8.23
C GLU A 32 6.64 -12.77 8.69
N TYR A 33 7.60 -12.75 7.75
CA TYR A 33 9.02 -12.72 8.06
C TYR A 33 9.61 -11.30 8.10
N VAL A 34 8.76 -10.27 8.01
CA VAL A 34 9.15 -8.85 8.09
C VAL A 34 8.24 -8.11 9.08
N ASP A 35 8.82 -7.17 9.82
CA ASP A 35 8.07 -6.43 10.85
C ASP A 35 6.97 -5.54 10.24
N GLU A 36 7.22 -4.99 9.05
CA GLU A 36 6.32 -4.05 8.36
C GLU A 36 6.03 -4.53 6.93
N PRO A 37 5.10 -5.49 6.75
CA PRO A 37 4.80 -6.04 5.43
C PRO A 37 3.96 -5.08 4.58
N ALA A 38 3.54 -3.95 5.12
CA ALA A 38 2.88 -2.87 4.42
C ALA A 38 3.69 -1.56 4.55
N ALA A 39 3.69 -0.75 3.49
CA ALA A 39 4.36 0.55 3.51
C ALA A 39 3.46 1.64 2.91
N VAL A 40 3.45 2.80 3.56
CA VAL A 40 2.77 4.03 3.12
C VAL A 40 3.78 5.15 2.94
N MET A 41 3.41 6.20 2.21
CA MET A 41 4.28 7.38 2.06
C MET A 41 4.05 8.35 3.21
N ALA A 42 5.11 8.70 3.95
CA ALA A 42 5.08 9.72 4.98
C ALA A 42 4.62 11.08 4.42
N VAL A 43 3.91 11.86 5.24
CA VAL A 43 3.45 13.19 4.86
C VAL A 43 4.63 14.15 4.81
N VAL A 44 4.80 14.83 3.68
CA VAL A 44 5.91 15.76 3.48
C VAL A 44 5.76 16.96 4.42
N GLY A 45 6.77 17.19 5.27
CA GLY A 45 6.76 18.26 6.26
C GLY A 45 6.08 17.89 7.59
N ASP A 46 5.45 16.72 7.69
CA ASP A 46 4.82 16.23 8.92
C ASP A 46 4.80 14.69 8.96
N PRO A 47 5.93 14.01 9.19
CA PRO A 47 6.00 12.54 9.17
C PRO A 47 5.11 11.83 10.20
N ASP A 48 4.70 12.55 11.24
CA ASP A 48 3.87 12.02 12.32
C ASP A 48 2.38 12.02 11.98
N ALA A 49 1.96 12.84 11.00
CA ALA A 49 0.59 12.88 10.50
C ALA A 49 0.07 11.49 10.12
N GLN A 50 -1.22 11.26 10.43
CA GLN A 50 -1.93 10.02 10.11
C GLN A 50 -3.14 10.31 9.23
N PRO A 51 -2.97 10.33 7.90
CA PRO A 51 -4.09 10.41 6.95
C PRO A 51 -5.16 9.35 7.23
N GLU A 52 -6.43 9.74 7.17
CA GLU A 52 -7.58 8.86 7.46
C GLU A 52 -7.57 7.56 6.65
N ILE A 53 -7.10 7.62 5.40
CA ILE A 53 -7.02 6.45 4.53
C ILE A 53 -6.07 5.36 5.06
N TRP A 54 -5.08 5.71 5.88
CA TRP A 54 -4.19 4.72 6.49
C TRP A 54 -4.92 3.85 7.50
N ALA A 55 -5.91 4.40 8.22
CA ALA A 55 -6.74 3.61 9.12
C ALA A 55 -7.59 2.59 8.35
N GLU A 56 -8.11 2.97 7.18
CA GLU A 56 -8.83 2.03 6.30
C GLU A 56 -7.92 0.91 5.79
N PHE A 57 -6.71 1.25 5.35
CA PHE A 57 -5.73 0.24 4.92
C PHE A 57 -5.32 -0.68 6.05
N ARG A 58 -5.05 -0.14 7.24
CA ARG A 58 -4.67 -0.92 8.43
C ARG A 58 -5.77 -1.91 8.79
N ARG A 59 -7.02 -1.47 8.86
CA ARG A 59 -8.17 -2.34 9.15
C ARG A 59 -8.27 -3.50 8.15
N ILE A 60 -8.06 -3.24 6.85
CA ILE A 60 -8.12 -4.28 5.81
C ILE A 60 -6.95 -5.26 5.95
N ALA A 61 -5.73 -4.74 6.18
CA ALA A 61 -4.54 -5.56 6.36
C ALA A 61 -4.66 -6.46 7.59
N GLU A 62 -5.08 -5.91 8.73
CA GLU A 62 -5.24 -6.65 9.98
C GLU A 62 -6.34 -7.71 9.89
N ALA A 63 -7.46 -7.39 9.23
CA ALA A 63 -8.53 -8.35 9.01
C ALA A 63 -8.08 -9.53 8.12
N ALA A 64 -7.25 -9.27 7.11
CA ALA A 64 -6.71 -10.32 6.24
C ALA A 64 -5.57 -11.11 6.90
N HIS A 65 -4.76 -10.46 7.75
CA HIS A 65 -3.64 -11.07 8.45
C HIS A 65 -4.07 -11.86 9.69
N GLY A 66 -5.21 -11.51 10.31
CA GLY A 66 -5.67 -12.11 11.56
C GLY A 66 -5.02 -11.52 12.81
N GLY A 67 -4.40 -10.33 12.70
CA GLY A 67 -3.68 -9.68 13.79
C GLY A 67 -3.14 -8.30 13.40
N PRO A 68 -2.45 -7.61 14.32
CA PRO A 68 -1.86 -6.28 14.06
C PRO A 68 -0.89 -6.31 12.88
N VAL A 69 -0.88 -5.25 12.06
CA VAL A 69 0.03 -5.13 10.91
C VAL A 69 0.83 -3.82 10.99
N GLY A 70 2.16 -3.94 10.96
CA GLY A 70 3.10 -2.82 10.90
C GLY A 70 3.05 -2.11 9.55
N PHE A 71 3.08 -0.77 9.60
CA PHE A 71 3.06 0.09 8.41
C PHE A 71 4.31 0.97 8.41
N GLU A 72 5.25 0.66 7.53
CA GLU A 72 6.44 1.48 7.33
C GLU A 72 6.03 2.84 6.74
N ARG A 73 6.51 3.94 7.35
CA ARG A 73 6.32 5.30 6.83
C ARG A 73 7.54 5.69 6.01
N VAL A 74 7.40 5.64 4.70
CA VAL A 74 8.52 5.82 3.76
C VAL A 74 8.55 7.25 3.25
N GLU A 75 9.73 7.87 3.22
CA GLU A 75 9.94 9.17 2.57
C GLU A 75 9.48 9.14 1.10
N ARG A 76 8.98 10.26 0.58
CA ARG A 76 8.33 10.36 -0.74
C ARG A 76 9.16 9.79 -1.90
N PHE A 77 10.43 10.14 -1.99
CA PHE A 77 11.30 9.65 -3.07
C PHE A 77 11.71 8.20 -2.84
N ALA A 78 12.00 7.81 -1.60
CA ALA A 78 12.23 6.41 -1.25
C ALA A 78 11.03 5.51 -1.59
N PHE A 79 9.80 6.00 -1.40
CA PHE A 79 8.58 5.31 -1.79
C PHE A 79 8.50 5.15 -3.32
N TYR A 80 8.89 6.17 -4.09
CA TYR A 80 8.92 6.06 -5.55
C TYR A 80 9.95 5.05 -6.03
N GLU A 81 11.15 5.03 -5.45
CA GLU A 81 12.15 4.01 -5.79
C GLU A 81 11.63 2.61 -5.44
N ARG A 82 11.10 2.40 -4.23
CA ARG A 82 10.50 1.11 -3.85
C ARG A 82 9.38 0.69 -4.80
N ALA A 83 8.50 1.62 -5.20
CA ALA A 83 7.43 1.35 -6.15
C ALA A 83 7.95 0.91 -7.54
N ARG A 84 9.12 1.36 -7.98
CA ARG A 84 9.75 0.92 -9.25
C ARG A 84 10.25 -0.53 -9.20
N HIS A 85 10.55 -1.02 -8.00
CA HIS A 85 10.94 -2.41 -7.78
C HIS A 85 9.74 -3.33 -7.54
N ALA A 86 8.53 -2.78 -7.36
CA ALA A 86 7.32 -3.58 -7.19
C ALA A 86 6.99 -4.41 -8.45
N PHE A 87 6.37 -5.57 -8.22
CA PHE A 87 5.95 -6.47 -9.32
C PHE A 87 4.89 -5.82 -10.22
N ALA A 88 3.93 -5.11 -9.63
CA ALA A 88 2.89 -4.39 -10.35
C ALA A 88 2.46 -3.16 -9.56
N ILE A 89 1.94 -2.16 -10.26
CA ILE A 89 1.26 -1.01 -9.66
C ILE A 89 -0.20 -1.02 -10.14
N VAL A 90 -1.11 -0.97 -9.17
CA VAL A 90 -2.54 -0.78 -9.43
C VAL A 90 -2.85 0.71 -9.32
N ALA A 91 -3.08 1.37 -10.45
CA ALA A 91 -3.53 2.74 -10.49
C ALA A 91 -5.05 2.79 -10.22
N THR A 92 -5.45 3.51 -9.18
CA THR A 92 -6.83 3.61 -8.73
C THR A 92 -7.34 5.04 -8.89
N GLY A 93 -8.65 5.25 -8.75
CA GLY A 93 -9.29 6.56 -8.72
C GLY A 93 -9.25 7.25 -7.35
N GLU A 94 -8.38 6.80 -6.44
CA GLU A 94 -8.28 7.38 -5.09
C GLU A 94 -7.87 8.85 -5.17
N ARG A 95 -8.68 9.70 -4.51
CA ARG A 95 -8.49 11.16 -4.51
C ARG A 95 -7.87 11.66 -3.21
N ARG A 96 -7.93 10.86 -2.14
CA ARG A 96 -7.35 11.21 -0.85
C ARG A 96 -5.83 11.19 -0.95
N LEU A 97 -5.20 12.23 -0.40
CA LEU A 97 -3.74 12.35 -0.38
C LEU A 97 -3.12 11.22 0.45
N TYR A 98 -1.90 10.83 0.07
CA TYR A 98 -1.16 9.74 0.73
C TYR A 98 -1.90 8.40 0.74
N GLY A 99 -2.82 8.21 -0.22
CA GLY A 99 -3.60 6.98 -0.43
C GLY A 99 -2.87 5.90 -1.21
N ASN A 100 -1.54 5.89 -1.16
CA ASN A 100 -0.69 4.89 -1.79
C ASN A 100 -0.19 3.88 -0.75
N LEU A 101 -0.22 2.61 -1.14
CA LEU A 101 0.12 1.47 -0.29
C LEU A 101 0.99 0.50 -1.08
N ILE A 102 2.07 0.02 -0.47
CA ILE A 102 2.88 -1.10 -0.96
C ILE A 102 2.61 -2.28 -0.03
N LEU A 103 2.41 -3.45 -0.62
CA LEU A 103 2.17 -4.70 0.10
C LEU A 103 3.29 -5.69 -0.26
N THR A 104 3.91 -6.27 0.76
CA THR A 104 4.91 -7.34 0.63
C THR A 104 4.18 -8.67 0.80
N LYS A 105 4.22 -9.50 -0.23
CA LYS A 105 3.55 -10.80 -0.26
C LYS A 105 4.37 -11.83 0.52
N GLY A 106 3.72 -12.58 1.40
CA GLY A 106 4.29 -13.72 2.09
C GLY A 106 4.17 -15.06 1.35
N VAL A 107 4.42 -16.12 2.11
CA VAL A 107 4.28 -17.52 1.69
C VAL A 107 2.83 -17.98 1.90
N LEU A 108 2.35 -18.91 1.07
CA LEU A 108 1.07 -19.61 1.25
C LEU A 108 1.30 -20.94 1.96
#